data_AF-A0A6B8JP41-F1
#
_entry.id   AF-A0A6B8JP41-F1
#
_cell.length_a   1.000
_cell.length_b   1.000
_cell.length_c   1.000
_cell.angle_alpha   90.00
_cell.angle_beta   90.00
_cell.angle_gamma   90.00
#
_symmetry.space_group_name_H-M   'P 1'
#
loop_
_entity.id
_entity.type
_entity.pdbx_description
1 polymer ?
#
loop_
_entity_poly.entity_id
_entity_poly.type
_entity_poly.pdbx_seq_one_letter_code
_entity_poly.pdbx_strand_id
1 'polypeptide(L)'
;MMQRLREDVRCVFDRDPAARHYFEVLTTYPGVHALLLHRLNHWLWRHHLRWLSRFLSLIARLLTGIEIHPGARIGRRFFIDHGLGVVIGETAEVGDDCTLYQGVTLGGTSWEGGKRHPTLGDNVVVGAGAKVLGPISVGEGARIGSNAVVVKDVPDNATMVGIPARVARLGSEPSSLSETDQRRAETARRIGFDAYGATHDMPDPVANAINSILDHVHHTDARLQEMCTALRELGAEVNDTRIPDIDRCGMEEDPATDRASSGDPK
;
A
#
# COMPACT_ATOMS: atom_id res chain seq x y z
N MET A 1 27.03 11.07 13.38
CA MET A 1 25.67 11.04 13.98
C MET A 1 24.91 12.33 13.71
N MET A 2 25.47 13.50 14.03
CA MET A 2 24.81 14.80 13.84
C MET A 2 24.41 15.12 12.39
N GLN A 3 25.27 14.80 11.40
CA GLN A 3 24.94 14.98 9.97
C GLN A 3 23.74 14.14 9.54
N ARG A 4 23.67 12.86 9.97
CA ARG A 4 22.53 11.99 9.68
C ARG A 4 21.23 12.48 10.31
N LEU A 5 21.29 12.99 11.54
CA LEU A 5 20.11 13.58 12.17
C LEU A 5 19.59 14.80 11.40
N ARG A 6 20.49 15.66 10.91
CA ARG A 6 20.09 16.79 10.06
C ARG A 6 19.44 16.32 8.76
N GLU A 7 19.95 15.25 8.15
CA GLU A 7 19.35 14.65 6.96
C GLU A 7 17.96 14.06 7.25
N ASP A 8 17.83 13.29 8.34
CA ASP A 8 16.56 12.66 8.73
C ASP A 8 15.48 13.73 9.02
N VAL A 9 15.83 14.83 9.70
CA VAL A 9 14.91 15.94 9.96
C VAL A 9 14.59 16.73 8.70
N ARG A 10 15.58 16.97 7.83
CA ARG A 10 15.36 17.69 6.56
C ARG A 10 14.42 16.91 5.63
N CYS A 11 14.56 15.59 5.60
CA CYS A 11 13.68 14.71 4.85
C CYS A 11 12.19 14.87 5.23
N VAL A 12 11.89 15.19 6.49
CA VAL A 12 10.52 15.47 6.93
C VAL A 12 9.96 16.71 6.23
N PHE A 13 10.74 17.80 6.18
CA PHE A 13 10.30 19.03 5.49
C PHE A 13 10.09 18.85 3.99
N ASP A 14 10.89 17.98 3.36
CA ASP A 14 10.78 17.74 1.92
C ASP A 14 9.58 16.86 1.56
N ARG A 15 9.03 16.08 2.51
CA ARG A 15 8.01 15.04 2.25
C ARG A 15 6.68 15.25 2.99
N ASP A 16 6.67 16.02 4.07
CA ASP A 16 5.46 16.31 4.84
C ASP A 16 5.12 17.82 4.78
N PRO A 17 4.05 18.20 4.04
CA PRO A 17 3.56 19.57 3.98
C PRO A 17 3.12 20.14 5.34
N ALA A 18 2.84 19.30 6.34
CA ALA A 18 2.43 19.74 7.67
C ALA A 18 3.60 20.23 8.54
N ALA A 19 4.85 19.90 8.18
CA ALA A 19 6.03 20.26 8.95
C ALA A 19 6.35 21.76 8.82
N ARG A 20 6.09 22.55 9.87
CA ARG A 20 6.27 24.02 9.82
C ARG A 20 7.68 24.45 10.22
N HIS A 21 8.19 23.97 11.34
CA HIS A 21 9.49 24.39 11.88
C HIS A 21 10.27 23.26 12.56
N TYR A 22 11.61 23.39 12.64
CA TYR A 22 12.52 22.34 13.16
C TYR A 22 12.21 21.91 14.59
N PHE A 23 11.79 22.83 15.45
CA PHE A 23 11.44 22.54 16.83
C PHE A 23 10.21 21.62 16.92
N GLU A 24 9.20 21.88 16.09
CA GLU A 24 7.99 21.04 16.00
C GLU A 24 8.38 19.64 15.54
N VAL A 25 9.09 19.52 14.40
CA VAL A 25 9.53 18.21 13.89
C VAL A 25 10.32 17.42 14.93
N LEU A 26 11.24 18.08 15.65
CA LEU A 26 12.06 17.40 16.66
C LEU A 26 11.26 17.01 17.92
N THR A 27 10.14 17.66 18.22
CA THR A 27 9.39 17.43 19.48
C THR A 27 8.10 16.64 19.29
N THR A 28 7.50 16.66 18.09
CA THR A 28 6.18 16.07 17.85
C THR A 28 6.17 14.95 16.83
N TYR A 29 7.27 14.66 16.13
CA TYR A 29 7.29 13.58 15.12
C TYR A 29 7.80 12.25 15.70
N PRO A 30 6.91 11.27 15.95
CA PRO A 30 7.30 9.99 16.53
C PRO A 30 8.25 9.20 15.62
N GLY A 31 8.15 9.36 14.30
CA GLY A 31 9.06 8.76 13.33
C GLY A 31 10.52 9.16 13.55
N VAL A 32 10.78 10.46 13.77
CA VAL A 32 12.13 10.98 14.05
C VAL A 32 12.65 10.43 15.39
N HIS A 33 11.81 10.41 16.42
CA HIS A 33 12.18 9.85 17.73
C HIS A 33 12.51 8.36 17.66
N ALA A 34 11.69 7.58 16.96
CA ALA A 34 11.90 6.15 16.78
C ALA A 34 13.22 5.87 16.07
N LEU A 35 13.57 6.65 15.04
CA LEU A 35 14.84 6.49 14.32
C LEU A 35 16.05 6.87 15.17
N LEU A 36 15.97 7.95 15.92
CA LEU A 36 17.02 8.33 16.86
C LEU A 36 17.32 7.23 17.89
N LEU A 37 16.26 6.72 18.53
CA LEU A 37 16.36 5.64 19.51
C LEU A 37 16.82 4.33 18.87
N HIS A 38 16.32 4.00 17.68
CA HIS A 38 16.76 2.82 16.93
C HIS A 38 18.25 2.90 16.61
N ARG A 39 18.77 4.04 16.13
CA ARG A 39 20.20 4.18 15.82
C ARG A 39 21.09 3.96 17.06
N LEU A 40 20.66 4.41 18.24
CA LEU A 40 21.33 4.11 19.52
C LEU A 40 21.22 2.61 19.87
N ASN A 41 20.02 2.03 19.76
CA ASN A 41 19.79 0.62 20.08
C ASN A 41 20.54 -0.32 19.13
N HIS A 42 20.62 0.03 17.85
CA HIS A 42 21.39 -0.69 16.83
C HIS A 42 22.89 -0.62 17.13
N TRP A 43 23.39 0.51 17.61
CA TRP A 43 24.77 0.62 18.09
C TRP A 43 25.01 -0.33 19.27
N LEU A 44 24.16 -0.32 20.29
CA LEU A 44 24.25 -1.23 21.44
C LEU A 44 24.19 -2.71 21.02
N TRP A 45 23.31 -3.04 20.07
CA TRP A 45 23.17 -4.39 19.51
C TRP A 45 24.47 -4.87 18.84
N ARG A 46 25.12 -4.01 18.06
CA ARG A 46 26.41 -4.31 17.41
C ARG A 46 27.58 -4.43 18.40
N HIS A 47 27.48 -3.80 19.58
CA HIS A 47 28.44 -3.95 20.68
C HIS A 47 28.12 -5.12 21.63
N HIS A 48 27.29 -6.08 21.19
CA HIS A 48 26.90 -7.27 21.94
C HIS A 48 26.10 -7.02 23.22
N LEU A 49 25.64 -5.79 23.47
CA LEU A 49 24.74 -5.44 24.58
C LEU A 49 23.28 -5.76 24.22
N ARG A 50 23.02 -7.00 23.81
CA ARG A 50 21.76 -7.45 23.20
C ARG A 50 20.55 -7.24 24.11
N TRP A 51 20.66 -7.61 25.38
CA TRP A 51 19.55 -7.42 26.32
C TRP A 51 19.18 -5.94 26.49
N LEU A 52 20.19 -5.08 26.71
CA LEU A 52 19.98 -3.64 26.89
C LEU A 52 19.36 -3.00 25.65
N SER A 53 19.85 -3.33 24.46
CA SER A 53 19.28 -2.84 23.21
C SER A 53 17.82 -3.27 23.00
N ARG A 54 17.45 -4.51 23.39
CA ARG A 54 16.05 -4.97 23.34
C ARG A 54 15.18 -4.24 24.34
N PHE A 55 15.66 -4.07 25.58
CA PHE A 55 14.94 -3.34 26.61
C PHE A 55 14.70 -1.87 26.21
N LEU A 56 15.70 -1.19 25.67
CA LEU A 56 15.54 0.17 25.18
C LEU A 56 14.66 0.26 23.92
N SER A 57 14.65 -0.77 23.06
CA SER A 57 13.69 -0.83 21.94
C SER A 57 12.24 -0.97 22.41
N LEU A 58 12.01 -1.65 23.53
CA LEU A 58 10.69 -1.70 24.16
C LEU A 58 10.25 -0.32 24.65
N ILE A 59 11.15 0.44 25.29
CA ILE A 59 10.85 1.82 25.71
C ILE A 59 10.56 2.70 24.49
N ALA A 60 11.38 2.61 23.43
CA ALA A 60 11.15 3.36 22.19
C ALA A 60 9.76 3.06 21.60
N ARG A 61 9.36 1.78 21.58
CA ARG A 61 8.02 1.35 21.15
C ARG A 61 6.91 1.94 22.01
N LEU A 62 7.07 1.94 23.33
CA LEU A 62 6.07 2.50 24.25
C LEU A 62 5.88 4.02 24.06
N LEU A 63 6.96 4.75 23.76
CA LEU A 63 6.92 6.20 23.57
C LEU A 63 6.42 6.62 22.18
N THR A 64 6.69 5.82 21.14
CA THR A 64 6.46 6.23 19.74
C THR A 64 5.38 5.43 19.02
N GLY A 65 4.99 4.26 19.55
CA GLY A 65 4.10 3.33 18.85
C GLY A 65 4.73 2.62 17.64
N ILE A 66 6.03 2.82 17.40
CA ILE A 66 6.81 2.23 16.31
C ILE A 66 7.73 1.15 16.87
N GLU A 67 7.67 -0.06 16.32
CA GLU A 67 8.57 -1.15 16.68
C GLU A 67 9.64 -1.32 15.60
N ILE A 68 10.90 -1.05 15.96
CA ILE A 68 12.07 -1.34 15.10
C ILE A 68 13.01 -2.23 15.88
N HIS A 69 13.20 -3.47 15.43
CA HIS A 69 14.13 -4.38 16.06
C HIS A 69 15.57 -3.80 16.01
N PRO A 70 16.38 -3.87 17.09
CA PRO A 70 17.75 -3.34 17.09
C PRO A 70 18.66 -3.93 16.01
N GLY A 71 18.41 -5.17 15.59
CA GLY A 71 19.13 -5.84 14.51
C GLY A 71 18.82 -5.35 13.09
N ALA A 72 17.70 -4.64 12.89
CA ALA A 72 17.31 -4.14 11.57
C ALA A 72 18.34 -3.14 11.06
N ARG A 73 18.53 -3.11 9.73
CA ARG A 73 19.44 -2.17 9.08
C ARG A 73 18.63 -1.12 8.34
N ILE A 74 18.85 0.13 8.71
CA ILE A 74 18.09 1.28 8.19
C ILE A 74 19.06 2.26 7.55
N GLY A 75 18.78 2.61 6.29
CA GLY A 75 19.51 3.60 5.51
C GLY A 75 19.38 5.04 6.02
N ARG A 76 19.68 5.97 5.13
CA ARG A 76 19.66 7.42 5.33
C ARG A 76 18.34 8.00 4.84
N ARG A 77 17.88 9.10 5.45
CA ARG A 77 16.65 9.80 5.01
C ARG A 77 15.43 8.87 4.94
N PHE A 78 15.43 7.87 5.80
CA PHE A 78 14.30 6.98 5.95
C PHE A 78 13.19 7.73 6.69
N PHE A 79 12.02 7.81 6.09
CA PHE A 79 10.91 8.59 6.61
C PHE A 79 9.79 7.66 7.11
N ILE A 80 9.38 7.85 8.36
CA ILE A 80 8.22 7.17 8.93
C ILE A 80 7.14 8.22 9.16
N ASP A 81 6.09 8.18 8.36
CA ASP A 81 4.98 9.12 8.47
C ASP A 81 3.85 8.52 9.32
N HIS A 82 3.30 9.32 10.22
CA HIS A 82 2.36 8.98 11.31
C HIS A 82 2.85 7.90 12.30
N GLY A 83 3.47 6.82 11.81
CA GLY A 83 4.29 5.86 12.55
C GLY A 83 3.55 4.84 13.40
N LEU A 84 2.35 5.13 13.88
CA LEU A 84 1.63 4.22 14.77
C LEU A 84 1.45 2.83 14.15
N GLY A 85 1.89 1.78 14.85
CA GLY A 85 1.73 0.39 14.41
C GLY A 85 2.71 -0.06 13.32
N VAL A 86 3.75 0.72 13.02
CA VAL A 86 4.86 0.27 12.17
C VAL A 86 5.67 -0.80 12.90
N VAL A 87 5.95 -1.92 12.23
CA VAL A 87 6.73 -3.04 12.77
C VAL A 87 7.82 -3.44 11.77
N ILE A 88 9.09 -3.33 12.19
CA ILE A 88 10.27 -3.69 11.40
C ILE A 88 11.05 -4.77 12.11
N GLY A 89 11.10 -5.96 11.53
CA GLY A 89 11.71 -7.12 12.14
C GLY A 89 13.24 -7.18 12.09
N GLU A 90 13.81 -8.18 12.77
CA GLU A 90 15.24 -8.26 13.09
C GLU A 90 16.18 -8.23 11.88
N THR A 91 15.83 -8.97 10.83
CA THR A 91 16.70 -9.12 9.64
C THR A 91 16.23 -8.27 8.48
N ALA A 92 15.37 -7.28 8.75
CA ALA A 92 14.92 -6.34 7.74
C ALA A 92 16.06 -5.41 7.34
N GLU A 93 16.13 -5.11 6.05
CA GLU A 93 17.07 -4.16 5.48
C GLU A 93 16.26 -3.12 4.70
N VAL A 94 16.46 -1.86 5.02
CA VAL A 94 15.78 -0.73 4.38
C VAL A 94 16.83 0.18 3.78
N GLY A 95 16.75 0.40 2.47
CA GLY A 95 17.60 1.31 1.71
C GLY A 95 17.47 2.78 2.11
N ASP A 96 18.15 3.62 1.35
CA ASP A 96 18.11 5.08 1.50
C ASP A 96 16.80 5.63 0.93
N ASP A 97 16.34 6.76 1.47
CA ASP A 97 15.20 7.53 0.96
C ASP A 97 13.84 6.79 0.96
N CYS A 98 13.72 5.67 1.67
CA CYS A 98 12.45 4.96 1.79
C CYS A 98 11.42 5.73 2.64
N THR A 99 10.12 5.49 2.37
CA THR A 99 9.01 6.02 3.16
C THR A 99 8.10 4.89 3.62
N LEU A 100 7.80 4.87 4.93
CA LEU A 100 6.89 3.93 5.56
C LEU A 100 5.75 4.70 6.24
N TYR A 101 4.51 4.37 5.89
CA TYR A 101 3.32 4.93 6.55
C TYR A 101 2.89 4.10 7.78
N GLN A 102 1.90 4.59 8.51
CA GLN A 102 1.33 3.92 9.69
C GLN A 102 0.88 2.48 9.40
N GLY A 103 0.98 1.59 10.40
CA GLY A 103 0.47 0.22 10.34
C GLY A 103 1.24 -0.73 9.40
N VAL A 104 2.36 -0.30 8.83
CA VAL A 104 3.15 -1.17 7.95
C VAL A 104 3.90 -2.24 8.74
N THR A 105 4.00 -3.44 8.19
CA THR A 105 4.83 -4.51 8.75
C THR A 105 5.85 -5.02 7.74
N LEU A 106 7.13 -5.00 8.11
CA LEU A 106 8.22 -5.74 7.48
C LEU A 106 8.47 -7.00 8.30
N GLY A 107 7.71 -8.05 7.99
CA GLY A 107 7.50 -9.22 8.84
C GLY A 107 8.25 -10.48 8.37
N GLY A 108 8.45 -11.40 9.31
CA GLY A 108 9.04 -12.71 9.04
C GLY A 108 8.00 -13.76 8.66
N THR A 109 8.39 -14.77 7.88
CA THR A 109 7.52 -15.91 7.52
C THR A 109 8.00 -17.25 8.08
N SER A 110 9.17 -17.29 8.74
CA SER A 110 9.77 -18.50 9.29
C SER A 110 10.15 -18.34 10.77
N TRP A 111 10.11 -19.46 11.49
CA TRP A 111 10.58 -19.60 12.88
C TRP A 111 12.09 -19.85 12.97
N GLU A 112 12.72 -20.20 11.85
CA GLU A 112 14.15 -20.48 11.79
C GLU A 112 14.98 -19.20 11.96
N GLY A 113 16.15 -19.36 12.59
CA GLY A 113 17.15 -18.29 12.66
C GLY A 113 17.67 -17.94 11.27
N GLY A 114 17.99 -16.66 11.04
CA GLY A 114 18.54 -16.19 9.75
C GLY A 114 17.71 -15.10 9.07
N LYS A 115 18.02 -14.85 7.79
CA LYS A 115 17.31 -13.88 6.96
C LYS A 115 15.88 -14.37 6.72
N ARG A 116 14.92 -13.60 7.21
CA ARG A 116 13.49 -13.95 7.18
C ARG A 116 12.58 -12.75 6.98
N HIS A 117 13.13 -11.54 7.04
CA HIS A 117 12.40 -10.29 6.82
C HIS A 117 12.84 -9.66 5.49
N PRO A 118 12.05 -8.71 4.95
CA PRO A 118 12.29 -8.14 3.63
C PRO A 118 13.57 -7.32 3.52
N THR A 119 14.03 -7.14 2.29
CA THR A 119 15.03 -6.15 1.88
C THR A 119 14.38 -5.14 0.96
N LEU A 120 14.34 -3.87 1.34
CA LEU A 120 13.85 -2.77 0.51
C LEU A 120 15.04 -2.07 -0.12
N GLY A 121 15.03 -1.90 -1.44
CA GLY A 121 15.94 -1.03 -2.17
C GLY A 121 15.70 0.45 -1.85
N ASP A 122 16.43 1.33 -2.53
CA ASP A 122 16.33 2.77 -2.30
C ASP A 122 15.01 3.34 -2.84
N ASN A 123 14.57 4.48 -2.30
CA ASN A 123 13.37 5.21 -2.76
C ASN A 123 12.05 4.41 -2.72
N VAL A 124 11.98 3.32 -1.94
CA VAL A 124 10.76 2.51 -1.82
C VAL A 124 9.73 3.23 -0.97
N VAL A 125 8.48 3.26 -1.44
CA VAL A 125 7.33 3.79 -0.69
C VAL A 125 6.39 2.65 -0.31
N VAL A 126 6.09 2.52 0.98
CA VAL A 126 5.16 1.49 1.48
C VAL A 126 3.97 2.15 2.16
N GLY A 127 2.81 2.03 1.49
CA GLY A 127 1.53 2.62 1.87
C GLY A 127 0.99 2.12 3.20
N ALA A 128 0.04 2.87 3.76
CA ALA A 128 -0.49 2.63 5.10
C ALA A 128 -1.08 1.21 5.24
N GLY A 129 -0.76 0.53 6.34
CA GLY A 129 -1.29 -0.79 6.65
C GLY A 129 -0.72 -1.95 5.82
N ALA A 130 0.16 -1.71 4.85
CA ALA A 130 0.72 -2.76 4.01
C ALA A 130 1.55 -3.78 4.82
N LYS A 131 1.63 -5.02 4.32
CA LYS A 131 2.38 -6.13 4.93
C LYS A 131 3.35 -6.67 3.89
N VAL A 132 4.65 -6.55 4.15
CA VAL A 132 5.71 -7.13 3.32
C VAL A 132 6.33 -8.25 4.13
N LEU A 133 6.14 -9.49 3.67
CA LEU A 133 6.36 -10.68 4.48
C LEU A 133 7.38 -11.62 3.84
N GLY A 134 8.38 -12.01 4.64
CA GLY A 134 9.38 -13.00 4.26
C GLY A 134 10.69 -12.38 3.78
N PRO A 135 11.70 -13.21 3.47
CA PRO A 135 13.00 -12.78 2.97
C PRO A 135 12.94 -12.40 1.48
N ILE A 136 12.02 -11.50 1.12
CA ILE A 136 11.79 -11.02 -0.24
C ILE A 136 12.50 -9.69 -0.49
N SER A 137 12.82 -9.42 -1.74
CA SER A 137 13.43 -8.17 -2.20
C SER A 137 12.35 -7.27 -2.80
N VAL A 138 12.34 -6.00 -2.37
CA VAL A 138 11.52 -4.95 -2.95
C VAL A 138 12.45 -4.01 -3.71
N GLY A 139 12.31 -4.00 -5.03
CA GLY A 139 13.18 -3.25 -5.95
C GLY A 139 13.20 -1.75 -5.71
N GLU A 140 14.22 -1.09 -6.24
CA GLU A 140 14.42 0.36 -6.10
C GLU A 140 13.23 1.13 -6.70
N GLY A 141 12.75 2.17 -6.01
CA GLY A 141 11.66 3.02 -6.47
C GLY A 141 10.29 2.32 -6.51
N ALA A 142 10.18 1.08 -6.01
CA ALA A 142 8.92 0.36 -5.97
C ALA A 142 7.92 1.02 -5.00
N ARG A 143 6.63 0.87 -5.31
CA ARG A 143 5.52 1.41 -4.54
C ARG A 143 4.61 0.28 -4.09
N ILE A 144 4.42 0.14 -2.79
CA ILE A 144 3.48 -0.83 -2.22
C ILE A 144 2.24 -0.06 -1.81
N GLY A 145 1.09 -0.41 -2.40
CA GLY A 145 -0.19 0.23 -2.09
C GLY A 145 -0.63 -0.05 -0.66
N SER A 146 -1.47 0.84 -0.13
CA SER A 146 -2.09 0.67 1.20
C SER A 146 -2.78 -0.68 1.35
N ASN A 147 -2.63 -1.29 2.53
CA ASN A 147 -3.16 -2.61 2.89
C ASN A 147 -2.76 -3.77 1.96
N ALA A 148 -1.82 -3.57 1.02
CA ALA A 148 -1.34 -4.66 0.18
C ALA A 148 -0.55 -5.69 0.99
N VAL A 149 -0.66 -6.96 0.61
CA VAL A 149 0.08 -8.07 1.25
C VAL A 149 1.07 -8.67 0.26
N VAL A 150 2.33 -8.28 0.37
CA VAL A 150 3.43 -8.65 -0.52
C VAL A 150 4.16 -9.87 0.05
N VAL A 151 4.17 -10.95 -0.73
CA VAL A 151 4.75 -12.25 -0.35
C VAL A 151 5.72 -12.80 -1.41
N LYS A 152 6.05 -11.98 -2.41
CA LYS A 152 6.96 -12.30 -3.51
C LYS A 152 7.83 -11.09 -3.83
N ASP A 153 8.97 -11.33 -4.45
CA ASP A 153 9.87 -10.26 -4.90
C ASP A 153 9.15 -9.25 -5.80
N VAL A 154 9.49 -7.98 -5.61
CA VAL A 154 8.91 -6.85 -6.33
C VAL A 154 9.98 -6.27 -7.25
N PRO A 155 9.72 -6.14 -8.56
CA PRO A 155 10.64 -5.50 -9.49
C PRO A 155 10.87 -4.02 -9.17
N ASP A 156 11.98 -3.48 -9.66
CA ASP A 156 12.27 -2.04 -9.58
C ASP A 156 11.14 -1.22 -10.24
N ASN A 157 10.82 -0.07 -9.63
CA ASN A 157 9.80 0.87 -10.09
C ASN A 157 8.39 0.27 -10.29
N ALA A 158 8.11 -0.91 -9.74
CA ALA A 158 6.79 -1.53 -9.83
C ALA A 158 5.85 -1.03 -8.73
N THR A 159 4.55 -0.97 -9.05
CA THR A 159 3.49 -0.71 -8.07
C THR A 159 2.75 -2.00 -7.74
N MET A 160 2.75 -2.40 -6.47
CA MET A 160 2.16 -3.64 -5.96
C MET A 160 0.93 -3.36 -5.10
N VAL A 161 -0.22 -3.96 -5.42
CA VAL A 161 -1.50 -3.69 -4.73
C VAL A 161 -2.31 -4.98 -4.52
N GLY A 162 -3.23 -4.97 -3.55
CA GLY A 162 -4.14 -6.07 -3.28
C GLY A 162 -3.60 -7.15 -2.33
N ILE A 163 -4.42 -8.17 -2.10
CA ILE A 163 -4.17 -9.26 -1.15
C ILE A 163 -4.48 -10.62 -1.83
N PRO A 164 -3.47 -11.45 -2.14
CA PRO A 164 -2.04 -11.14 -2.15
C PRO A 164 -1.70 -10.13 -3.24
N ALA A 165 -0.64 -9.35 -3.02
CA ALA A 165 -0.28 -8.26 -3.91
C ALA A 165 0.06 -8.74 -5.33
N ARG A 166 -0.34 -7.93 -6.30
CA ARG A 166 -0.08 -8.08 -7.73
C ARG A 166 0.45 -6.78 -8.30
N VAL A 167 1.19 -6.88 -9.39
CA VAL A 167 1.65 -5.71 -10.14
C VAL A 167 0.44 -5.01 -10.74
N ALA A 168 0.17 -3.77 -10.33
CA ALA A 168 -0.79 -2.89 -11.00
C ALA A 168 -0.14 -2.09 -12.13
N ARG A 169 1.12 -1.69 -11.95
CA ARG A 169 1.94 -1.04 -12.97
C ARG A 169 3.36 -1.58 -12.86
N LEU A 170 3.89 -2.12 -13.95
CA LEU A 170 5.34 -2.21 -14.13
C LEU A 170 5.79 -0.81 -14.57
N GLY A 171 6.84 -0.25 -13.98
CA GLY A 171 7.36 1.06 -14.37
C GLY A 171 7.45 1.15 -15.89
N SER A 172 6.63 2.03 -16.48
CA SER A 172 6.50 2.13 -17.92
C SER A 172 7.82 2.64 -18.50
N GLU A 173 8.41 1.86 -19.42
CA GLU A 173 8.98 2.45 -20.62
C GLU A 173 7.99 3.49 -21.17
N PRO A 174 8.42 4.68 -21.62
CA PRO A 174 7.57 5.85 -21.89
C PRO A 174 6.65 5.72 -23.13
N SER A 175 6.25 4.52 -23.53
CA SER A 175 5.38 4.27 -24.66
C SER A 175 3.96 3.91 -24.19
N SER A 176 3.05 4.89 -24.33
CA SER A 176 1.58 4.82 -24.15
C SER A 176 0.96 5.38 -22.87
N LEU A 177 1.59 6.35 -22.20
CA LEU A 177 0.89 7.19 -21.21
C LEU A 177 0.09 8.28 -21.92
N SER A 178 -1.21 8.38 -21.64
CA SER A 178 -2.07 9.48 -22.07
C SER A 178 -1.46 10.84 -21.64
N GLU A 179 -1.64 11.90 -22.43
CA GLU A 179 -1.14 13.26 -22.08
C GLU A 179 -1.59 13.71 -20.67
N THR A 180 -2.75 13.23 -20.23
CA THR A 180 -3.30 13.46 -18.89
C THR A 180 -2.47 12.78 -17.79
N ASP A 181 -2.01 11.55 -18.03
CA ASP A 181 -1.17 10.79 -17.09
C ASP A 181 0.23 11.37 -16.98
N GLN A 182 0.78 11.89 -18.09
CA GLN A 182 2.07 12.58 -18.10
C GLN A 182 2.02 13.88 -17.28
N ARG A 183 0.98 14.71 -17.49
CA ARG A 183 0.77 15.94 -16.69
C ARG A 183 0.56 15.64 -15.22
N ARG A 184 -0.16 14.57 -14.87
CA ARG A 184 -0.38 14.13 -13.48
C ARG A 184 0.90 13.59 -12.84
N ALA A 185 1.70 12.81 -13.56
CA ALA A 185 3.00 12.33 -13.10
C ALA A 185 4.01 13.46 -12.91
N GLU A 186 4.04 14.46 -13.80
CA GLU A 186 4.81 15.69 -13.61
C GLU A 186 4.33 16.51 -12.42
N THR A 187 3.01 16.58 -12.20
CA THR A 187 2.43 17.28 -11.05
C THR A 187 2.74 16.57 -9.74
N ALA A 188 2.61 15.24 -9.67
CA ALA A 188 3.01 14.43 -8.51
C ALA A 188 4.51 14.51 -8.25
N ARG A 189 5.36 14.55 -9.29
CA ARG A 189 6.81 14.80 -9.16
C ARG A 189 7.13 16.22 -8.68
N ARG A 190 6.36 17.23 -9.08
CA ARG A 190 6.51 18.63 -8.62
C ARG A 190 6.03 18.84 -7.20
N ILE A 191 4.97 18.15 -6.78
CA ILE A 191 4.36 18.28 -5.45
C ILE A 191 4.99 17.32 -4.44
N GLY A 192 5.70 16.27 -4.90
CA GLY A 192 6.33 15.27 -4.03
C GLY A 192 5.34 14.37 -3.28
N PHE A 193 4.05 14.48 -3.60
CA PHE A 193 2.96 13.82 -2.88
C PHE A 193 2.29 12.77 -3.77
N ASP A 194 2.52 11.50 -3.46
CA ASP A 194 1.84 10.36 -4.07
C ASP A 194 1.14 9.61 -2.94
N ALA A 195 -0.17 9.85 -2.79
CA ALA A 195 -0.93 9.50 -1.60
C ALA A 195 -0.87 7.98 -1.33
N TYR A 196 -0.05 7.59 -0.35
CA TYR A 196 -0.01 6.23 0.20
C TYR A 196 0.24 5.11 -0.84
N GLY A 197 1.01 5.40 -1.89
CA GLY A 197 1.28 4.43 -2.96
C GLY A 197 0.08 4.13 -3.87
N ALA A 198 -0.97 4.95 -3.81
CA ALA A 198 -2.15 4.86 -4.66
C ALA A 198 -2.05 5.84 -5.84
N THR A 199 -1.80 5.34 -7.04
CA THR A 199 -2.10 6.10 -8.26
C THR A 199 -3.62 6.21 -8.39
N HIS A 200 -4.19 7.42 -8.51
CA HIS A 200 -5.64 7.66 -8.55
C HIS A 200 -6.43 6.95 -9.67
N ASP A 201 -5.76 6.29 -10.61
CA ASP A 201 -6.35 5.38 -11.61
C ASP A 201 -5.79 3.96 -11.41
N MET A 202 -6.19 3.32 -10.31
CA MET A 202 -5.80 1.96 -9.98
C MET A 202 -6.99 1.03 -10.25
N PRO A 203 -6.92 0.18 -11.28
CA PRO A 203 -7.99 -0.77 -11.55
C PRO A 203 -8.07 -1.77 -10.39
N ASP A 204 -9.21 -1.81 -9.72
CA ASP A 204 -9.46 -2.77 -8.65
C ASP A 204 -9.41 -4.20 -9.26
N PRO A 205 -8.47 -5.06 -8.84
CA PRO A 205 -8.35 -6.42 -9.37
C PRO A 205 -9.60 -7.25 -9.11
N VAL A 206 -10.36 -6.95 -8.04
CA VAL A 206 -11.65 -7.58 -7.76
C VAL A 206 -12.70 -7.08 -8.75
N ALA A 207 -12.82 -5.76 -8.95
CA ALA A 207 -13.72 -5.21 -9.97
C ALA A 207 -13.41 -5.73 -11.38
N ASN A 208 -12.14 -5.83 -11.77
CA ASN A 208 -11.74 -6.41 -13.07
C ASN A 208 -12.14 -7.89 -13.19
N ALA A 209 -11.98 -8.67 -12.12
CA ALA A 209 -12.42 -10.07 -12.10
C ALA A 209 -13.95 -10.18 -12.21
N ILE A 210 -14.69 -9.32 -11.49
CA ILE A 210 -16.17 -9.25 -11.56
C ILE A 210 -16.61 -8.87 -12.98
N ASN A 211 -16.02 -7.85 -13.58
CA ASN A 211 -16.33 -7.45 -14.96
C ASN A 211 -16.05 -8.58 -15.96
N SER A 212 -14.92 -9.27 -15.82
CA SER A 212 -14.57 -10.42 -16.66
C SER A 212 -15.58 -11.58 -16.52
N ILE A 213 -16.09 -11.80 -15.31
CA ILE A 213 -17.14 -12.79 -15.06
C ILE A 213 -18.46 -12.33 -15.70
N LEU A 214 -18.84 -11.06 -15.54
CA LEU A 214 -20.06 -10.50 -16.14
C LEU A 214 -20.03 -10.59 -17.67
N ASP A 215 -18.91 -10.25 -18.30
CA ASP A 215 -18.72 -10.39 -19.74
C ASP A 215 -18.84 -11.85 -20.19
N HIS A 216 -18.27 -12.78 -19.43
CA HIS A 216 -18.39 -14.21 -19.72
C HIS A 216 -19.83 -14.72 -19.59
N VAL A 217 -20.58 -14.25 -18.59
CA VAL A 217 -22.01 -14.57 -18.41
C VAL A 217 -22.83 -14.06 -19.59
N HIS A 218 -22.64 -12.81 -20.02
CA HIS A 218 -23.32 -12.26 -21.20
C HIS A 218 -23.01 -13.05 -22.46
N HIS A 219 -21.75 -13.44 -22.68
CA HIS A 219 -21.39 -14.29 -23.83
C HIS A 219 -22.00 -15.70 -23.75
N THR A 220 -22.13 -16.26 -22.56
CA THR A 220 -22.75 -17.57 -22.34
C THR A 220 -24.24 -17.51 -22.60
N ASP A 221 -24.92 -16.45 -22.14
CA ASP A 221 -26.35 -16.25 -22.35
C ASP A 221 -26.70 -16.05 -23.83
N ALA A 222 -25.90 -15.26 -24.55
CA ALA A 222 -26.03 -15.10 -26.00
C ALA A 222 -25.88 -16.44 -26.75
N ARG A 223 -24.89 -17.26 -26.38
CA ARG A 223 -24.71 -18.60 -26.96
C ARG A 223 -25.86 -19.55 -26.64
N LEU A 224 -26.39 -19.51 -25.42
CA LEU A 224 -27.56 -20.31 -25.04
C LEU A 224 -28.79 -19.90 -25.86
N GLN A 225 -29.01 -18.60 -26.07
CA GLN A 225 -30.09 -18.10 -26.93
C GLN A 225 -29.93 -18.55 -28.39
N GLU A 226 -28.72 -18.49 -28.95
CA GLU A 226 -28.42 -19.03 -30.29
C GLU A 226 -28.73 -20.54 -30.37
N MET A 227 -28.28 -21.32 -29.39
CA MET A 227 -28.57 -22.76 -29.33
C MET A 227 -30.06 -23.06 -29.20
N CYS A 228 -30.79 -22.33 -28.34
CA CYS A 228 -32.23 -22.45 -28.19
C CYS A 228 -32.96 -22.12 -29.50
N THR A 229 -32.48 -21.14 -30.25
CA THR A 229 -33.03 -20.77 -31.57
C THR A 229 -32.82 -21.89 -32.58
N ALA A 230 -31.59 -22.43 -32.68
CA ALA A 230 -31.29 -23.56 -33.56
C ALA A 230 -32.09 -24.83 -33.19
N LEU A 231 -32.29 -25.11 -31.90
CA LEU A 231 -33.11 -26.24 -31.44
C LEU A 231 -34.59 -26.07 -31.78
N ARG A 232 -35.11 -24.84 -31.73
CA ARG A 232 -36.48 -24.52 -32.17
C ARG A 232 -36.65 -24.73 -33.67
N GLU A 233 -35.66 -24.37 -34.49
CA GLU A 233 -35.66 -24.64 -35.93
C GLU A 233 -35.66 -26.14 -36.27
N LEU A 234 -35.07 -26.97 -35.40
CA LEU A 234 -35.08 -28.43 -35.48
C LEU A 234 -36.37 -29.08 -34.93
N GLY A 235 -37.33 -28.29 -34.45
CA GLY A 235 -38.64 -28.75 -33.98
C GLY A 235 -38.69 -29.20 -32.52
N ALA A 236 -37.71 -28.85 -31.68
CA ALA A 236 -37.73 -29.14 -30.25
C ALA A 236 -38.47 -28.05 -29.46
N GLU A 237 -39.34 -28.46 -28.52
CA GLU A 237 -39.94 -27.54 -27.54
C GLU A 237 -38.93 -27.22 -26.43
N VAL A 238 -38.45 -25.98 -26.38
CA VAL A 238 -37.53 -25.50 -25.34
C VAL A 238 -38.28 -24.55 -24.41
N ASN A 239 -38.33 -24.89 -23.12
CA ASN A 239 -39.05 -24.14 -22.10
C ASN A 239 -38.33 -22.82 -21.78
N ASP A 240 -38.96 -21.68 -22.08
CA ASP A 240 -38.36 -20.35 -22.05
C ASP A 240 -38.46 -19.73 -20.64
N THR A 241 -37.86 -20.42 -19.67
CA THR A 241 -37.86 -19.91 -18.28
C THR A 241 -36.84 -18.78 -18.22
N ARG A 242 -37.30 -17.52 -18.22
CA ARG A 242 -36.42 -16.36 -18.11
C ARG A 242 -35.56 -16.50 -16.85
N ILE A 243 -34.24 -16.40 -17.04
CA ILE A 243 -33.31 -16.26 -15.93
C ILE A 243 -33.66 -14.92 -15.26
N PRO A 244 -33.94 -14.89 -13.95
CA PRO A 244 -34.23 -13.64 -13.26
C PRO A 244 -33.02 -12.69 -13.31
N ASP A 245 -33.28 -11.41 -13.55
CA ASP A 245 -32.26 -10.36 -13.55
C ASP A 245 -31.61 -10.22 -12.15
N ILE A 246 -30.35 -9.80 -12.13
CA ILE A 246 -29.61 -9.52 -10.90
C ILE A 246 -30.02 -8.14 -10.38
N ASP A 247 -31.27 -7.98 -9.95
CA ASP A 247 -31.85 -6.69 -9.53
C ASP A 247 -31.35 -6.19 -8.15
N ARG A 248 -30.48 -6.94 -7.47
CA ARG A 248 -30.02 -6.60 -6.11
C ARG A 248 -28.52 -6.79 -5.92
N CYS A 249 -27.75 -5.87 -6.49
CA CYS A 249 -26.32 -5.70 -6.15
C CYS A 249 -25.95 -4.28 -5.71
N GLY A 250 -26.93 -3.38 -5.54
CA GLY A 250 -26.72 -2.07 -4.91
C GLY A 250 -27.03 -2.13 -3.41
N MET A 251 -26.24 -1.41 -2.60
CA MET A 251 -26.73 -1.00 -1.29
C MET A 251 -27.92 -0.07 -1.52
N GLU A 252 -29.10 -0.44 -1.04
CA GLU A 252 -30.30 0.39 -1.10
C GLU A 252 -29.97 1.79 -0.57
N GLU A 253 -30.10 2.82 -1.41
CA GLU A 253 -30.10 4.20 -0.94
C GLU A 253 -31.35 4.42 -0.09
N ASP A 254 -31.13 4.83 1.15
CA ASP A 254 -32.12 5.08 2.20
C ASP A 254 -33.28 5.99 1.68
N PRO A 255 -34.56 5.59 1.79
CA PRO A 255 -35.71 6.34 1.25
C PRO A 255 -36.10 7.55 2.11
N ALA A 256 -35.13 8.34 2.58
CA ALA A 256 -35.35 9.45 3.50
C ALA A 256 -35.26 10.85 2.86
N THR A 257 -35.07 10.97 1.55
CA THR A 257 -35.04 12.26 0.85
C THR A 257 -36.15 12.39 -0.19
N ASP A 258 -37.41 12.31 0.24
CA ASP A 258 -38.52 12.78 -0.61
C ASP A 258 -39.72 13.34 0.17
N ARG A 259 -39.43 14.07 1.25
CA ARG A 259 -40.43 14.88 1.97
C ARG A 259 -40.06 16.35 1.99
N ALA A 260 -39.97 16.97 0.80
CA ALA A 260 -40.06 18.43 0.68
C ALA A 260 -40.27 18.85 -0.79
N SER A 261 -41.45 18.64 -1.36
CA SER A 261 -42.06 19.56 -2.35
C SER A 261 -43.38 19.02 -2.89
N SER A 262 -44.46 19.25 -2.16
CA SER A 262 -45.78 19.37 -2.79
C SER A 262 -46.56 20.43 -2.01
N GLY A 263 -46.14 21.68 -2.18
CA GLY A 263 -47.10 22.76 -2.16
C GLY A 263 -47.88 22.67 -3.47
N ASP A 264 -49.21 22.64 -3.38
CA ASP A 264 -50.01 23.08 -4.50
C ASP A 264 -51.23 23.86 -3.98
N PRO A 265 -51.60 24.98 -4.63
CA PRO A 265 -52.68 25.84 -4.23
C PRO A 265 -54.00 25.41 -4.88
N LYS A 266 -55.09 25.46 -4.11
CA LYS A 266 -56.44 25.89 -4.54
C LYS A 266 -57.36 25.98 -3.33
#